data_AF-A0A7W4AYN6-F1
#
_entry.id   AF-A0A7W4AYN6-F1
#
_cell.length_a   1.000
_cell.length_b   1.000
_cell.length_c   1.000
_cell.angle_alpha   90.00
_cell.angle_beta   90.00
_cell.angle_gamma   90.00
#
_symmetry.space_group_name_H-M   'P 1'
#
loop_
_entity.id
_entity.type
_entity.pdbx_description
1 polymer ?
#
loop_
_entity_poly.entity_id
_entity_poly.type
_entity_poly.pdbx_seq_one_letter_code
_entity_poly.pdbx_strand_id
1 'polypeptide(L)'
;MDFFDKSDIQGSLRRIEELLSCGIFDPKNSSHVLMRAAFIELLISLRDLMYKAEKYSSRIDFTDDVSVGERIKDVSDLIKYVRDALCHPDSDNHYIEKGNMKATFNVTFGKANLLKIGDFEQASLYEDDICFFFGTKGIYLKRHVIRAFEEAKAKLEPLVNC
;
A
#
# COMPACT_ATOMS: atom_id res chain seq x y z
N MET A 1 -12.08 21.69 -7.72
CA MET A 1 -12.29 20.26 -8.00
C MET A 1 -13.39 20.15 -9.03
N ASP A 2 -13.13 19.49 -10.15
CA ASP A 2 -14.16 19.28 -11.18
C ASP A 2 -15.07 18.09 -10.85
N PHE A 3 -16.09 17.88 -11.68
CA PHE A 3 -17.06 16.79 -11.49
C PHE A 3 -16.41 15.40 -11.53
N PHE A 4 -15.44 15.19 -12.42
CA PHE A 4 -14.78 13.89 -12.59
C PHE A 4 -13.92 13.57 -11.36
N ASP A 5 -13.14 14.54 -10.87
CA ASP A 5 -12.35 14.39 -9.66
C ASP A 5 -13.24 14.11 -8.44
N LYS A 6 -14.40 14.78 -8.30
CA LYS A 6 -15.37 14.48 -7.24
C LYS A 6 -15.88 13.04 -7.32
N SER A 7 -16.32 12.62 -8.50
CA SER A 7 -16.85 11.27 -8.75
C SER A 7 -15.81 10.19 -8.47
N ASP A 8 -14.58 10.39 -8.93
CA ASP A 8 -13.50 9.43 -8.71
C ASP A 8 -13.12 9.32 -7.23
N ILE A 9 -13.07 10.44 -6.49
CA ILE A 9 -12.80 10.40 -5.04
C ILE A 9 -13.88 9.58 -4.35
N GLN A 10 -15.16 9.87 -4.61
CA GLN A 10 -16.26 9.14 -3.98
C GLN A 10 -16.25 7.64 -4.35
N GLY A 11 -15.95 7.32 -5.60
CA GLY A 11 -15.80 5.94 -6.07
C GLY A 11 -14.64 5.21 -5.39
N SER A 12 -13.47 5.83 -5.33
CA SER A 12 -12.28 5.27 -4.68
C SER A 12 -12.47 5.09 -3.17
N LEU A 13 -13.09 6.07 -2.48
CA LEU A 13 -13.41 5.96 -1.05
C LEU A 13 -14.29 4.73 -0.78
N ARG A 14 -15.41 4.62 -1.49
CA ARG A 14 -16.33 3.48 -1.36
C ARG A 14 -15.63 2.16 -1.68
N ARG A 15 -14.86 2.13 -2.76
CA ARG A 15 -14.23 0.90 -3.22
C ARG A 15 -13.20 0.37 -2.21
N ILE A 16 -12.41 1.26 -1.63
CA ILE A 16 -11.44 0.89 -0.60
C ILE A 16 -12.16 0.34 0.64
N GLU A 17 -13.26 0.98 1.08
CA GLU A 17 -14.06 0.47 2.21
C GLU A 17 -14.63 -0.92 1.95
N GLU A 18 -15.17 -1.18 0.75
CA GLU A 18 -15.67 -2.50 0.36
C GLU A 18 -14.56 -3.56 0.39
N LEU A 19 -13.37 -3.25 -0.15
CA LEU A 19 -12.23 -4.17 -0.17
C LEU A 19 -11.70 -4.47 1.24
N LEU A 20 -11.63 -3.45 2.10
CA LEU A 20 -11.17 -3.61 3.48
C LEU A 20 -12.21 -4.35 4.35
N SER A 21 -13.51 -4.18 4.09
CA SER A 21 -14.58 -4.77 4.91
C SER A 21 -15.05 -6.16 4.45
N CYS A 22 -14.75 -6.59 3.22
CA CYS A 22 -15.21 -7.88 2.70
C CYS A 22 -14.46 -9.10 3.27
N GLY A 23 -13.47 -8.90 4.16
CA GLY A 23 -12.75 -9.96 4.85
C GLY A 23 -11.70 -10.69 3.99
N ILE A 24 -11.43 -10.23 2.76
CA ILE A 24 -10.41 -10.85 1.89
C ILE A 24 -9.00 -10.81 2.50
N PHE A 25 -8.74 -9.84 3.39
CA PHE A 25 -7.49 -9.70 4.13
C PHE A 25 -7.52 -10.40 5.51
N ASP A 26 -8.53 -11.22 5.82
CA ASP A 26 -8.50 -12.03 7.04
C ASP A 26 -7.43 -13.13 6.93
N PRO A 27 -6.73 -13.50 8.03
CA PRO A 27 -5.72 -14.58 8.01
C PRO A 27 -6.23 -15.92 7.44
N LYS A 28 -7.51 -16.25 7.68
CA LYS A 28 -8.17 -17.44 7.13
C LYS A 28 -8.25 -17.45 5.59
N ASN A 29 -8.14 -16.28 4.97
CA ASN A 29 -8.20 -16.06 3.53
C ASN A 29 -6.82 -15.79 2.92
N SER A 30 -5.73 -16.03 3.67
CA SER A 30 -4.34 -15.79 3.22
C SER A 30 -3.95 -16.48 1.91
N SER A 31 -4.56 -17.63 1.59
CA SER A 31 -4.36 -18.36 0.34
C SER A 31 -5.46 -18.12 -0.69
N HIS A 32 -6.37 -17.17 -0.47
CA HIS A 32 -7.49 -16.92 -1.36
C HIS A 32 -7.00 -16.29 -2.68
N VAL A 33 -7.44 -16.84 -3.82
CA VAL A 33 -6.96 -16.43 -5.16
C VAL A 33 -7.18 -14.94 -5.45
N LEU A 34 -8.24 -14.35 -4.87
CA LEU A 34 -8.57 -12.94 -5.05
C LEU A 34 -7.78 -11.98 -4.15
N MET A 35 -7.00 -12.46 -3.17
CA MET A 35 -6.30 -11.58 -2.23
C MET A 35 -5.33 -10.64 -2.96
N ARG A 36 -4.57 -11.17 -3.93
CA ARG A 36 -3.64 -10.36 -4.73
C ARG A 36 -4.38 -9.35 -5.61
N ALA A 37 -5.47 -9.76 -6.25
CA ALA A 37 -6.28 -8.87 -7.09
C ALA A 37 -6.88 -7.73 -6.25
N ALA A 38 -7.44 -8.06 -5.08
CA ALA A 38 -7.99 -7.09 -4.13
C ALA A 38 -6.92 -6.09 -3.65
N PHE A 39 -5.70 -6.55 -3.34
CA PHE A 39 -4.62 -5.67 -2.91
C PHE A 39 -4.14 -4.72 -4.02
N ILE A 40 -4.08 -5.21 -5.27
CA ILE A 40 -3.72 -4.37 -6.42
C ILE A 40 -4.75 -3.25 -6.60
N GLU A 41 -6.03 -3.61 -6.59
CA GLU A 41 -7.12 -2.63 -6.74
C GLU A 41 -7.13 -1.62 -5.59
N LEU A 42 -6.95 -2.09 -4.36
CA LEU A 42 -6.82 -1.26 -3.16
C LEU A 42 -5.72 -0.20 -3.33
N LEU A 43 -4.53 -0.58 -3.80
CA LEU A 43 -3.42 0.35 -3.99
C LEU A 43 -3.59 1.28 -5.19
N ILE A 44 -4.28 0.86 -6.25
CA ILE A 44 -4.63 1.74 -7.37
C ILE A 44 -5.53 2.87 -6.87
N SER A 45 -6.63 2.52 -6.19
CA SER A 45 -7.58 3.49 -5.63
C SER A 45 -6.92 4.38 -4.57
N LEU A 46 -6.13 3.80 -3.65
CA LEU A 46 -5.46 4.58 -2.62
C LEU A 46 -4.45 5.56 -3.21
N ARG A 47 -3.67 5.14 -4.22
CA ARG A 47 -2.70 6.03 -4.87
C ARG A 47 -3.38 7.23 -5.52
N ASP A 48 -4.52 7.01 -6.16
CA ASP A 48 -5.32 8.10 -6.74
C ASP A 48 -5.82 9.06 -5.65
N LEU A 49 -6.35 8.54 -4.53
CA LEU A 49 -6.75 9.38 -3.40
C LEU A 49 -5.59 10.19 -2.83
N MET A 50 -4.39 9.60 -2.67
CA MET A 50 -3.23 10.33 -2.16
C MET A 50 -2.81 11.47 -3.10
N TYR A 51 -2.83 11.23 -4.41
CA TYR A 51 -2.57 12.29 -5.39
C TYR A 51 -3.61 13.41 -5.30
N LYS A 52 -4.89 13.07 -5.17
CA LYS A 52 -5.97 14.05 -5.05
C LYS A 52 -5.94 14.79 -3.71
N ALA A 53 -5.53 14.13 -2.63
CA ALA A 53 -5.31 14.76 -1.33
C ALA A 53 -4.20 15.81 -1.42
N GLU A 54 -3.08 15.51 -2.09
CA GLU A 54 -2.01 16.48 -2.35
C GLU A 54 -2.48 17.66 -3.23
N LYS A 55 -3.28 17.38 -4.27
CA LYS A 55 -3.82 18.40 -5.18
C LYS A 55 -4.83 19.34 -4.52
N TYR A 56 -5.69 18.83 -3.63
CA TYR A 56 -6.87 19.56 -3.13
C TYR A 56 -6.84 19.90 -1.64
N SER A 57 -5.91 19.33 -0.89
CA SER A 57 -5.76 19.56 0.54
C SER A 57 -4.28 19.61 0.90
N SER A 58 -3.72 18.50 1.38
CA SER A 58 -2.32 18.38 1.77
C SER A 58 -1.85 16.95 1.57
N ARG A 59 -0.56 16.80 1.22
CA ARG A 59 0.12 15.51 1.10
C ARG A 59 -0.01 14.69 2.39
N ILE A 60 -0.04 13.37 2.25
CA ILE A 60 -0.01 12.41 3.36
C ILE A 60 1.42 11.87 3.43
N ASP A 61 2.19 12.33 4.42
CA ASP A 61 3.65 12.26 4.40
C ASP A 61 4.26 11.71 5.70
N PHE A 62 3.49 10.94 6.47
CA PHE A 62 4.04 10.28 7.66
C PHE A 62 5.17 9.29 7.30
N THR A 63 6.09 9.13 8.24
CA THR A 63 7.31 8.31 8.09
C THR A 63 7.39 7.17 9.10
N ASP A 64 6.45 7.10 10.05
CA ASP A 64 6.37 6.00 11.00
C ASP A 64 6.29 4.66 10.26
N ASP A 65 7.16 3.71 10.63
CA ASP A 65 7.27 2.38 10.02
C ASP A 65 7.65 2.34 8.52
N VAL A 66 8.03 3.48 7.95
CA VAL A 66 8.50 3.59 6.57
C VAL A 66 10.03 3.51 6.52
N SER A 67 10.57 2.58 5.73
CA SER A 67 12.01 2.50 5.45
C SER A 67 12.43 3.59 4.45
N VAL A 68 12.61 4.81 4.97
CA VAL A 68 12.98 6.01 4.20
C VAL A 68 14.39 5.92 3.60
N GLY A 69 14.61 6.65 2.51
CA GLY A 69 15.88 6.73 1.79
C GLY A 69 15.77 7.65 0.59
N GLU A 70 16.68 7.51 -0.39
CA GLU A 70 16.71 8.42 -1.56
C GLU A 70 15.42 8.39 -2.39
N ARG A 71 14.83 7.19 -2.56
CA ARG A 71 13.65 6.96 -3.42
C ARG A 71 12.31 7.04 -2.69
N ILE A 72 12.29 6.78 -1.39
CA ILE A 72 11.07 6.75 -0.57
C ILE A 72 11.29 7.71 0.58
N LYS A 73 10.63 8.86 0.56
CA LYS A 73 10.76 9.87 1.61
C LYS A 73 9.69 9.75 2.67
N ASP A 74 8.53 9.19 2.31
CA ASP A 74 7.34 9.11 3.13
C ASP A 74 6.43 7.95 2.65
N VAL A 75 5.28 7.79 3.32
CA VAL A 75 4.28 6.78 2.95
C VAL A 75 3.69 6.98 1.55
N SER A 76 3.55 8.22 1.07
CA SER A 76 3.06 8.51 -0.29
C SER A 76 4.00 7.95 -1.34
N ASP A 77 5.31 8.06 -1.12
CA ASP A 77 6.33 7.47 -1.99
C ASP A 77 6.37 5.94 -1.85
N LEU A 78 6.18 5.39 -0.64
CA LEU A 78 6.10 3.94 -0.43
C LEU A 78 4.92 3.32 -1.19
N ILE A 79 3.72 3.89 -1.06
CA ILE A 79 2.52 3.42 -1.75
C ILE A 79 2.71 3.52 -3.27
N LYS A 80 3.33 4.60 -3.76
CA LYS A 80 3.72 4.73 -5.17
C LYS A 80 4.62 3.58 -5.60
N TYR A 81 5.70 3.36 -4.85
CA TYR A 81 6.73 2.38 -5.15
C TYR A 81 6.12 0.97 -5.26
N VAL A 82 5.27 0.60 -4.30
CA VAL A 82 4.62 -0.71 -4.26
C VAL A 82 3.60 -0.86 -5.38
N ARG A 83 2.75 0.16 -5.62
CA ARG A 83 1.79 0.13 -6.73
C ARG A 83 2.52 -0.04 -8.06
N ASP A 84 3.62 0.68 -8.26
CA ASP A 84 4.40 0.61 -9.49
C ASP A 84 5.07 -0.76 -9.64
N ALA A 85 5.53 -1.39 -8.56
CA ALA A 85 5.99 -2.78 -8.61
C ALA A 85 4.84 -3.71 -9.06
N LEU A 86 3.69 -3.64 -8.41
CA LEU A 86 2.54 -4.50 -8.72
C LEU A 86 2.04 -4.42 -10.16
N CYS A 87 1.98 -3.20 -10.71
CA CYS A 87 1.39 -2.96 -12.02
C CYS A 87 2.40 -3.12 -13.16
N HIS A 88 3.70 -3.14 -12.88
CA HIS A 88 4.74 -3.28 -13.89
C HIS A 88 5.60 -4.51 -13.56
N PRO A 89 5.33 -5.68 -14.20
CA PRO A 89 6.05 -6.93 -13.95
C PRO A 89 7.57 -6.82 -14.12
N ASP A 90 8.02 -5.94 -15.02
CA ASP A 90 9.43 -5.70 -15.32
C ASP A 90 10.07 -4.60 -14.45
N SER A 91 9.35 -4.08 -13.45
CA SER A 91 9.88 -3.04 -12.57
C SER A 91 11.08 -3.52 -11.77
N ASP A 92 12.12 -2.68 -11.69
CA ASP A 92 13.27 -2.90 -10.80
C ASP A 92 12.86 -2.97 -9.31
N ASN A 93 11.65 -2.52 -8.96
CA ASN A 93 11.13 -2.52 -7.60
C ASN A 93 10.84 -3.92 -7.03
N HIS A 94 10.89 -4.98 -7.86
CA HIS A 94 10.74 -6.37 -7.38
C HIS A 94 12.03 -6.98 -6.84
N TYR A 95 13.19 -6.35 -7.11
CA TYR A 95 14.48 -6.97 -6.83
C TYR A 95 14.97 -6.67 -5.42
N ILE A 96 15.41 -7.72 -4.73
CA ILE A 96 16.16 -7.64 -3.47
C ILE A 96 17.63 -7.32 -3.78
N GLU A 97 18.16 -8.01 -4.78
CA GLU A 97 19.47 -7.77 -5.39
C GLU A 97 19.26 -7.70 -6.90
N LYS A 98 19.79 -6.64 -7.55
CA LYS A 98 19.55 -6.37 -8.97
C LYS A 98 20.01 -7.55 -9.82
N GLY A 99 19.06 -8.21 -10.51
CA GLY A 99 19.33 -9.30 -11.44
C GLY A 99 19.49 -10.70 -10.83
N ASN A 100 19.38 -10.85 -9.49
CA ASN A 100 19.63 -12.14 -8.83
C ASN A 100 18.41 -12.67 -8.06
N MET A 101 17.72 -11.80 -7.31
CA MET A 101 16.63 -12.23 -6.42
C MET A 101 15.42 -11.29 -6.47
N LYS A 102 14.23 -11.87 -6.62
CA LYS A 102 12.95 -11.16 -6.64
C LYS A 102 12.07 -11.51 -5.45
N ALA A 103 11.50 -10.51 -4.80
CA ALA A 103 10.36 -10.65 -3.91
C ALA A 103 9.17 -9.97 -4.60
N THR A 104 8.35 -10.77 -5.28
CA THR A 104 7.16 -10.29 -5.99
C THR A 104 5.93 -10.78 -5.24
N PHE A 105 5.41 -9.93 -4.36
CA PHE A 105 4.19 -10.21 -3.57
C PHE A 105 4.38 -11.30 -2.51
N ASN A 106 5.44 -11.22 -1.69
CA ASN A 106 5.49 -12.05 -0.48
C ASN A 106 4.56 -11.44 0.57
N VAL A 107 3.82 -12.27 1.29
CA VAL A 107 2.85 -11.80 2.29
C VAL A 107 3.08 -12.52 3.61
N THR A 108 2.91 -11.82 4.71
CA THR A 108 3.00 -12.37 6.06
C THR A 108 1.91 -11.79 6.93
N PHE A 109 1.24 -12.66 7.67
CA PHE A 109 0.27 -12.31 8.69
C PHE A 109 0.93 -12.44 10.05
N GLY A 110 0.96 -11.37 10.82
CA GLY A 110 1.67 -11.30 12.09
C GLY A 110 3.18 -11.13 11.93
N LYS A 111 3.90 -11.35 13.03
CA LYS A 111 5.35 -11.19 13.07
C LYS A 111 6.02 -12.42 12.51
N ALA A 112 6.94 -12.24 11.57
CA ALA A 112 7.77 -13.34 11.07
C ALA A 112 9.04 -12.82 10.39
N ASN A 113 10.09 -13.65 10.40
CA ASN A 113 11.27 -13.45 9.59
C ASN A 113 11.16 -14.34 8.35
N LEU A 114 11.00 -13.73 7.17
CA LEU A 114 10.74 -14.44 5.91
C LEU A 114 12.04 -14.89 5.25
N LEU A 115 13.03 -14.00 5.24
CA LEU A 115 14.27 -14.20 4.52
C LEU A 115 15.42 -13.52 5.24
N LYS A 116 16.54 -14.22 5.35
CA LYS A 116 17.80 -13.65 5.82
C LYS A 116 18.93 -14.12 4.90
N ILE A 117 19.61 -13.17 4.26
CA ILE A 117 20.73 -13.43 3.33
C ILE A 117 21.84 -12.44 3.66
N GLY A 118 22.94 -12.95 4.23
CA GLY A 118 23.98 -12.08 4.77
C GLY A 118 23.39 -11.08 5.78
N ASP A 119 23.60 -9.80 5.52
CA ASP A 119 23.09 -8.69 6.34
C ASP A 119 21.68 -8.24 5.94
N PHE A 120 21.13 -8.74 4.83
CA PHE A 120 19.76 -8.42 4.42
C PHE A 120 18.76 -9.31 5.17
N GLU A 121 17.76 -8.67 5.78
CA GLU A 121 16.65 -9.34 6.45
C GLU A 121 15.32 -8.77 5.97
N GLN A 122 14.43 -9.66 5.51
CA GLN A 122 13.04 -9.36 5.20
C GLN A 122 12.18 -9.93 6.32
N ALA A 123 11.60 -9.05 7.15
CA ALA A 123 10.81 -9.42 8.31
C ALA A 123 9.57 -8.55 8.45
N SER A 124 8.48 -9.16 8.91
CA SER A 124 7.30 -8.49 9.45
C SER A 124 7.48 -8.34 10.96
N LEU A 125 7.38 -7.13 11.46
CA LEU A 125 7.74 -6.80 12.86
C LEU A 125 6.55 -6.87 13.83
N TYR A 126 5.33 -6.94 13.31
CA TYR A 126 4.11 -6.69 14.08
C TYR A 126 3.15 -7.88 14.05
N GLU A 127 2.73 -8.35 15.24
CA GLU A 127 1.81 -9.48 15.39
C GLU A 127 0.39 -9.18 14.90
N ASP A 128 0.01 -7.91 14.92
CA ASP A 128 -1.36 -7.48 14.64
C ASP A 128 -1.57 -7.01 13.19
N ASP A 129 -0.58 -7.15 12.31
CA ASP A 129 -0.60 -6.58 10.96
C ASP A 129 -0.33 -7.62 9.86
N ILE A 130 -0.53 -7.18 8.63
CA ILE A 130 -0.18 -7.93 7.42
C ILE A 130 0.89 -7.12 6.69
N CYS A 131 2.04 -7.74 6.44
CA CYS A 131 3.11 -7.12 5.68
C CYS A 131 3.19 -7.73 4.28
N PHE A 132 3.19 -6.87 3.26
CA PHE A 132 3.41 -7.23 1.86
C PHE A 132 4.80 -6.75 1.43
N PHE A 133 5.59 -7.63 0.82
CA PHE A 133 6.95 -7.31 0.40
C PHE A 133 7.12 -7.28 -1.11
N PHE A 134 7.84 -6.25 -1.55
CA PHE A 134 8.19 -5.95 -2.94
C PHE A 134 9.65 -5.52 -3.00
N GLY A 135 10.50 -6.40 -3.54
CA GLY A 135 11.95 -6.23 -3.46
C GLY A 135 12.42 -6.09 -2.01
N THR A 136 13.09 -4.99 -1.68
CA THR A 136 13.59 -4.69 -0.33
C THR A 136 12.59 -3.96 0.56
N LYS A 137 11.38 -3.66 0.06
CA LYS A 137 10.41 -2.82 0.78
C LYS A 137 9.24 -3.65 1.28
N GLY A 138 8.87 -3.42 2.53
CA GLY A 138 7.63 -3.92 3.14
C GLY A 138 6.60 -2.80 3.25
N ILE A 139 5.34 -3.14 3.04
CA ILE A 139 4.20 -2.26 3.32
C ILE A 139 3.19 -2.98 4.21
N TYR A 140 2.80 -2.33 5.30
CA TYR A 140 1.85 -2.86 6.27
C TYR A 140 0.41 -2.45 5.93
N LEU A 141 -0.54 -3.37 6.07
CA LEU A 141 -1.95 -3.09 5.81
C LEU A 141 -2.49 -2.04 6.78
N LYS A 142 -2.33 -2.22 8.09
CA LYS A 142 -2.90 -1.28 9.08
C LYS A 142 -2.08 0.00 9.15
N ARG A 143 -0.78 -0.13 9.41
CA ARG A 143 0.11 1.00 9.69
C ARG A 143 0.32 1.94 8.50
N HIS A 144 0.32 1.43 7.28
CA HIS A 144 0.55 2.24 6.09
C HIS A 144 -0.73 2.43 5.27
N VAL A 145 -1.36 1.34 4.83
CA VAL A 145 -2.45 1.42 3.84
C VAL A 145 -3.74 1.98 4.46
N ILE A 146 -4.22 1.40 5.56
CA ILE A 146 -5.43 1.85 6.26
C ILE A 146 -5.21 3.25 6.84
N ARG A 147 -4.08 3.50 7.51
CA ARG A 147 -3.77 4.84 8.02
C ARG A 147 -3.77 5.90 6.91
N ALA A 148 -3.10 5.64 5.79
CA ALA A 148 -3.08 6.57 4.66
C ALA A 148 -4.48 6.76 4.05
N PHE A 149 -5.29 5.71 4.00
CA PHE A 149 -6.68 5.79 3.56
C PHE A 149 -7.52 6.68 4.49
N GLU A 150 -7.46 6.48 5.81
CA GLU A 150 -8.21 7.28 6.79
C GLU A 150 -7.78 8.76 6.74
N GLU A 151 -6.47 9.03 6.62
CA GLU A 151 -5.97 10.41 6.45
C GLU A 151 -6.44 11.03 5.12
N ALA A 152 -6.46 10.27 4.02
CA ALA A 152 -6.99 10.74 2.74
C ALA A 152 -8.49 11.02 2.81
N LYS A 153 -9.25 10.12 3.43
CA LYS A 153 -10.70 10.25 3.64
C LYS A 153 -11.01 11.49 4.45
N ALA A 154 -10.37 11.69 5.60
CA ALA A 154 -10.56 12.87 6.44
C ALA A 154 -10.28 14.20 5.70
N LYS A 155 -9.31 14.20 4.77
CA LYS A 155 -8.95 15.38 3.96
C LYS A 155 -9.88 15.63 2.78
N LEU A 156 -10.42 14.59 2.15
CA LEU A 156 -11.14 14.67 0.88
C LEU A 156 -12.65 14.59 1.01
N GLU A 157 -13.16 13.79 1.94
CA GLU A 157 -14.60 13.58 2.13
C GLU A 157 -15.38 14.90 2.36
N PRO A 158 -14.88 15.87 3.16
CA PRO A 158 -15.54 17.17 3.30
C PRO A 158 -15.64 17.96 1.99
N LEU A 159 -14.70 17.75 1.05
CA LEU A 159 -14.64 18.52 -0.21
C LEU A 159 -15.59 17.99 -1.28
N VAL A 160 -15.98 16.73 -1.20
CA VAL A 160 -16.84 16.06 -2.19
C VAL A 160 -18.30 15.96 -1.75
N ASN A 161 -18.57 16.06 -0.45
CA ASN A 161 -19.92 16.05 0.12
C ASN A 161 -20.51 17.47 0.32
N CYS A 162 -19.81 18.50 -0.18
CA CYS A 162 -20.30 19.87 -0.32
C CYS A 162 -20.98 20.11 -1.68
#